data_AF-A0A2E7LT70-F1
#
_entry.id   AF-A0A2E7LT70-F1
#
_cell.length_a   1.000
_cell.length_b   1.000
_cell.length_c   1.000
_cell.angle_alpha   90.00
_cell.angle_beta   90.00
_cell.angle_gamma   90.00
#
_symmetry.space_group_name_H-M   'P 1'
#
loop_
_entity.id
_entity.type
_entity.pdbx_description
1 polymer ?
#
loop_
_entity_poly.entity_id
_entity_poly.type
_entity_poly.pdbx_seq_one_letter_code
_entity_poly.pdbx_strand_id
1 'polypeptide(L)' 'MATKPKIFDSIKSMIDVGEEITAEQVIDKLIDMGRKEIPTKKSLSVKFKNDKQFIVIKRGRNPTIFKRIL' A
#
# COMPACT_ATOMS: atom_id res chain seq x y z
N MET A 1 -20.00 10.20 -13.89
CA MET A 1 -19.82 10.33 -12.42
C MET A 1 -18.40 9.92 -12.08
N ALA A 2 -17.51 10.87 -11.79
CA ALA A 2 -16.13 10.55 -11.43
C ALA A 2 -16.10 10.11 -9.96
N THR A 3 -16.20 8.81 -9.72
CA THR A 3 -15.97 8.24 -8.39
C THR A 3 -14.55 8.59 -7.99
N LYS A 4 -14.36 9.38 -6.93
CA LYS A 4 -13.01 9.71 -6.42
C LYS A 4 -12.19 8.41 -6.37
N PRO A 5 -11.02 8.34 -7.01
CA PRO A 5 -10.19 7.16 -6.92
C PRO A 5 -9.87 6.94 -5.43
N LYS A 6 -10.26 5.77 -4.91
CA LYS A 6 -9.97 5.41 -3.52
C LYS A 6 -8.47 5.52 -3.34
N ILE A 7 -8.00 6.10 -2.23
CA ILE A 7 -6.58 6.24 -1.90
C ILE A 7 -5.80 4.95 -2.18
N PHE A 8 -6.42 3.81 -1.90
CA PHE A 8 -5.83 2.51 -2.16
C PHE A 8 -5.57 2.23 -3.65
N ASP A 9 -6.45 2.59 -4.57
CA ASP A 9 -6.21 2.44 -6.02
C ASP A 9 -5.01 3.28 -6.49
N SER A 10 -4.89 4.51 -5.97
CA SER A 10 -3.72 5.34 -6.26
C SER A 10 -2.44 4.68 -5.74
N ILE A 11 -2.46 4.11 -4.53
CA ILE A 11 -1.33 3.37 -3.97
C ILE A 11 -0.94 2.19 -4.87
N LYS A 12 -1.91 1.41 -5.37
CA LYS A 12 -1.61 0.30 -6.29
C LYS A 12 -0.90 0.81 -7.53
N SER A 13 -1.43 1.87 -8.14
CA SER A 13 -0.83 2.46 -9.33
C SER A 13 0.59 3.01 -9.12
N MET A 14 1.01 3.28 -7.88
CA MET A 14 2.36 3.76 -7.55
C MET A 14 3.37 2.64 -7.28
N ILE A 15 2.89 1.41 -7.03
CA ILE A 15 3.75 0.27 -6.70
C ILE A 15 3.87 -0.56 -7.96
N ASP A 16 5.07 -0.72 -8.50
CA ASP A 16 5.27 -1.54 -9.68
C ASP A 16 5.06 -3.03 -9.41
N VAL A 17 4.71 -3.79 -10.44
CA VAL A 17 4.56 -5.25 -10.30
C VAL A 17 5.94 -5.86 -10.04
N GLY A 18 6.06 -6.64 -8.97
CA GLY A 18 7.33 -7.17 -8.47
C GLY A 18 8.03 -6.28 -7.44
N GLU A 19 7.55 -5.05 -7.21
CA GLU A 19 8.10 -4.16 -6.19
C GLU A 19 7.75 -4.64 -4.77
N GLU A 20 8.74 -4.59 -3.89
CA GLU A 20 8.61 -4.89 -2.47
C GLU A 20 8.51 -3.58 -1.69
N ILE A 21 7.41 -3.41 -0.96
CA ILE A 21 7.12 -2.18 -0.23
C ILE A 21 6.54 -2.48 1.14
N THR A 22 6.90 -1.65 2.12
CA THR A 22 6.33 -1.71 3.47
C THR A 22 5.15 -0.75 3.61
N ALA A 23 4.26 -1.02 4.58
CA ALA A 23 3.16 -0.10 4.88
C ALA A 23 3.65 1.31 5.29
N GLU A 24 4.86 1.43 5.84
CA GLU A 24 5.48 2.71 6.19
C GLU A 24 5.92 3.47 4.93
N GLN A 25 6.65 2.82 4.03
CA GLN A 25 7.04 3.44 2.74
C GLN A 25 5.84 3.90 1.91
N VAL A 26 4.73 3.15 1.94
CA VAL A 26 3.48 3.59 1.30
C VAL A 26 2.96 4.88 1.92
N ILE A 27 3.01 4.98 3.25
CA ILE A 27 2.58 6.20 3.97
C ILE A 27 3.48 7.37 3.60
N ASP A 28 4.80 7.19 3.62
CA ASP A 28 5.75 8.23 3.18
C ASP A 28 5.47 8.70 1.75
N LYS A 29 5.25 7.78 0.80
CA LYS A 29 4.87 8.14 -0.58
C LYS A 29 3.56 8.94 -0.66
N LEU A 30 2.58 8.63 0.19
CA LEU A 30 1.32 9.38 0.26
C LEU A 30 1.51 10.79 0.84
N ILE A 31 2.39 10.93 1.83
CA ILE A 31 2.78 12.23 2.40
C ILE A 31 3.45 13.06 1.31
N ASP A 32 4.42 12.49 0.60
CA ASP A 32 5.18 13.15 -0.47
C ASP A 32 4.26 13.62 -1.61
N MET A 33 3.26 12.81 -1.97
CA MET A 33 2.23 13.20 -2.92
C MET A 33 1.21 14.24 -2.42
N GLY A 34 1.34 14.73 -1.18
CA GLY A 34 0.46 15.75 -0.62
C GLY A 34 -0.97 15.26 -0.37
N ARG A 35 -1.18 13.95 -0.17
CA ARG A 35 -2.52 13.42 0.13
C ARG A 35 -2.95 13.86 1.52
N LYS A 36 -4.08 14.59 1.59
CA LYS A 36 -4.71 15.01 2.86
C LYS A 36 -5.16 13.83 3.73
N GLU A 37 -5.51 12.70 3.13
CA GLU A 37 -6.00 11.52 3.83
C GLU A 37 -4.95 10.42 3.77
N ILE A 38 -4.34 10.14 4.93
CA ILE A 38 -3.31 9.11 5.07
C ILE A 38 -3.86 7.96 5.90
N PRO A 39 -3.96 6.75 5.32
CA PRO A 39 -4.42 5.57 6.05
C PRO A 39 -3.38 5.15 7.09
N THR A 40 -3.86 4.57 8.20
CA THR A 40 -2.96 4.03 9.22
C THR A 40 -2.28 2.74 8.73
N LYS A 41 -1.07 2.46 9.27
CA LYS A 41 -0.31 1.22 8.99
C LYS A 41 -1.17 -0.04 9.11
N LYS A 42 -2.06 -0.09 10.12
CA LYS A 42 -2.99 -1.19 10.35
C LYS A 42 -4.03 -1.32 9.23
N SER A 43 -4.66 -0.21 8.84
CA SER A 43 -5.64 -0.18 7.75
C SER A 43 -5.01 -0.60 6.41
N LEU A 44 -3.81 -0.08 6.11
CA LEU A 44 -3.04 -0.48 4.93
C LEU A 44 -2.71 -1.97 4.93
N SER A 45 -2.21 -2.48 6.04
CA SER A 45 -1.87 -3.90 6.17
C SER A 45 -3.08 -4.81 5.98
N VAL A 46 -4.26 -4.43 6.50
CA VAL A 46 -5.50 -5.18 6.28
C VAL A 46 -5.92 -5.11 4.82
N LYS A 47 -5.85 -3.93 4.18
CA LYS A 47 -6.19 -3.79 2.75
C LYS A 47 -5.26 -4.61 1.86
N PHE A 48 -3.95 -4.52 2.06
CA PHE A 48 -2.98 -5.32 1.29
C PHE A 48 -3.17 -6.83 1.51
N LYS A 49 -3.47 -7.27 2.74
CA LYS A 49 -3.76 -8.68 3.00
C LYS A 49 -5.04 -9.19 2.32
N ASN A 50 -6.04 -8.33 2.15
CA ASN A 50 -7.29 -8.68 1.48
C ASN A 50 -7.24 -8.48 -0.04
N ASP A 51 -6.19 -7.84 -0.56
CA ASP A 51 -6.06 -7.56 -1.98
C ASP A 51 -5.27 -8.66 -2.68
N LYS A 52 -5.83 -9.19 -3.78
CA LYS A 52 -5.21 -10.29 -4.55
C LYS A 52 -3.94 -9.87 -5.28
N GLN A 53 -3.70 -8.56 -5.45
CA GLN A 53 -2.51 -8.04 -6.11
C GLN A 53 -1.28 -8.00 -5.19
N PHE A 54 -1.44 -8.22 -3.88
CA PHE A 54 -0.35 -8.13 -2.92
C PHE A 54 -0.18 -9.41 -2.14
N ILE A 55 1.08 -9.82 -1.96
CA ILE A 55 1.45 -10.92 -1.09
C ILE A 55 2.35 -10.43 0.03
N VAL A 56 2.30 -11.09 1.18
CA VAL A 56 3.20 -10.77 2.29
C VAL A 56 4.43 -11.64 2.20
N ILE A 57 5.58 -11.04 1.89
CA ILE A 57 6.87 -11.75 1.73
C ILE A 57 7.52 -12.02 3.08
N LYS A 58 7.43 -11.05 4.00
CA LYS A 58 8.13 -11.14 5.29
C LYS A 58 7.26 -10.64 6.44
N ARG A 59 7.16 -11.47 7.49
CA ARG A 59 6.52 -11.15 8.76
C ARG A 59 7.53 -11.45 9.88
N GLY A 60 7.71 -10.55 10.85
CA GLY A 60 8.66 -10.73 11.95
C GLY A 60 8.86 -9.46 12.78
N ARG A 61 10.02 -9.33 13.45
CA ARG A 61 10.42 -8.12 14.20
C ARG A 61 10.55 -6.86 13.33
N ASN A 62 10.74 -7.04 12.02
CA ASN A 62 10.88 -5.96 11.05
C ASN A 62 9.52 -5.59 10.43
N PRO A 63 9.39 -4.39 9.83
CA PRO A 63 8.16 -3.98 9.15
C PRO A 63 7.70 -5.02 8.13
N THR A 64 6.40 -5.26 8.09
CA THR A 64 5.81 -6.24 7.17
C THR A 64 6.04 -5.78 5.74
N ILE A 65 6.67 -6.63 4.94
CA ILE A 65 6.96 -6.37 3.52
C ILE A 65 5.84 -6.99 2.69
N PHE A 66 5.25 -6.15 1.85
CA PHE A 66 4.26 -6.53 0.85
C PHE A 66 4.92 -6.48 -0.52
N LYS A 67 4.64 -7.46 -1.37
CA LYS A 67 5.09 -7.46 -2.76
C LYS A 67 3.89 -7.43 -3.67
N ARG A 68 3.91 -6.54 -4.65
CA ARG A 68 2.88 -6.52 -5.70
C ARG A 68 3.17 -7.64 -6.69
N ILE A 69 2.17 -8.46 -7.00
CA ILE A 69 2.28 -9.60 -7.91
C ILE A 69 1.41 -9.48 -9.16
N LEU A 70 0.46 -8.54 -9.17
CA LEU A 70 -0.50 -8.30 -10.27
C LEU A 70 -0.80 -6.80 -10.42
#